data_AF-A0A933QF11-F1
#
_entry.id   AF-A0A933QF11-F1
#
_cell.length_a   1.000
_cell.length_b   1.000
_cell.length_c   1.000
_cell.angle_alpha   90.00
_cell.angle_beta   90.00
_cell.angle_gamma   90.00
#
_symmetry.space_group_name_H-M   'P 1'
#
loop_
_entity.id
_entity.type
_entity.pdbx_description
1 polymer ?
#
loop_
_entity_poly.entity_id
_entity_poly.type
_entity_poly.pdbx_seq_one_letter_code
_entity_poly.pdbx_strand_id
1 'polypeptide(L)'
;MPKVIITEGCLVNYADDRGGVHEDQGAICEPSKDVAKQLVTIGRALYVSKADDFDKNGANTASPALLRAAEAAAKAAAQPPKQ
;
A
#
# COMPACT_ATOMS: atom_id res chain seq x y z
N MET A 1 0.24 1.56 -12.28
CA MET A 1 0.75 0.53 -11.34
C MET A 1 -0.28 0.41 -10.22
N PRO A 2 -0.52 -0.79 -9.65
CA PRO A 2 -1.53 -0.95 -8.61
C PRO A 2 -1.13 -0.15 -7.36
N LYS A 3 -2.14 0.33 -6.64
CA LYS A 3 -1.96 0.98 -5.34
C LYS A 3 -2.26 0.01 -4.21
N VAL A 4 -1.38 -0.05 -3.21
CA VAL A 4 -1.58 -0.88 -2.02
C VAL A 4 -1.33 -0.07 -0.75
N ILE A 5 -2.02 -0.43 0.33
CA ILE A 5 -1.79 0.05 1.69
C ILE A 5 -1.00 -1.02 2.43
N ILE A 6 0.13 -0.66 3.01
CA ILE A 6 0.92 -1.55 3.87
C ILE A 6 0.18 -1.74 5.19
N THR A 7 -0.11 -2.99 5.56
CA THR A 7 -0.81 -3.34 6.81
C THR A 7 0.14 -3.63 7.96
N GLU A 8 1.38 -3.99 7.66
CA GLU A 8 2.45 -4.25 8.61
C GLU A 8 3.78 -3.87 7.96
N GLY A 9 4.64 -3.13 8.69
CA GLY A 9 5.90 -2.61 8.15
C GLY A 9 6.75 -3.70 7.49
N CYS A 10 7.21 -3.44 6.26
CA CYS A 10 7.91 -4.44 5.46
C CYS A 10 8.83 -3.81 4.42
N LEU A 11 9.68 -4.62 3.79
CA LEU A 11 10.47 -4.19 2.64
C LEU A 11 9.65 -4.34 1.35
N VAL A 12 9.50 -3.25 0.61
CA VAL A 12 8.89 -3.22 -0.72
C VAL A 12 9.98 -3.08 -1.76
N ASN A 13 10.02 -4.02 -2.70
CA ASN A 13 10.92 -3.94 -3.85
C ASN A 13 10.19 -3.23 -5.00
N TYR A 14 10.62 -2.03 -5.36
CA TYR A 14 10.04 -1.27 -6.48
C TYR A 14 10.59 -1.69 -7.85
N ALA A 15 11.50 -2.67 -7.89
CA ALA A 15 12.23 -3.12 -9.08
C ALA A 15 13.00 -1.97 -9.75
N ASP A 16 13.53 -1.06 -8.94
CA ASP A 16 14.42 0.03 -9.35
C ASP A 16 15.73 -0.01 -8.55
N ASP A 17 16.61 0.96 -8.82
CA ASP A 17 17.97 1.02 -8.27
C ASP A 17 18.02 1.29 -6.75
N ARG A 18 16.88 1.56 -6.11
CA ARG A 18 16.81 1.77 -4.65
C ARG A 18 16.92 0.45 -3.87
N GLY A 19 16.70 -0.69 -4.53
CA GLY A 19 16.59 -1.98 -3.85
C GLY A 19 15.30 -2.10 -3.03
N GLY A 20 15.36 -2.85 -1.92
CA GLY A 20 14.24 -2.98 -0.98
C GLY A 20 14.11 -1.73 -0.12
N VAL A 21 12.97 -1.03 -0.23
CA VAL A 21 12.65 0.16 0.58
C VAL A 21 11.76 -0.26 1.73
N HIS A 22 12.09 0.15 2.95
CA HIS A 22 11.21 -0.08 4.09
C HIS A 22 10.01 0.87 4.04
N GLU A 23 8.81 0.31 4.11
CA GLU A 23 7.56 1.05 4.15
C GLU A 23 6.82 0.74 5.45
N ASP A 24 6.38 1.79 6.13
CA ASP A 24 5.67 1.70 7.40
C ASP A 24 4.21 1.27 7.21
N GLN A 25 3.61 0.77 8.29
CA GLN A 25 2.17 0.53 8.32
C GLN A 25 1.39 1.80 7.99
N GLY A 26 0.40 1.66 7.09
CA GLY A 26 -0.43 2.75 6.61
C GLY A 26 0.15 3.49 5.40
N ALA A 27 1.39 3.18 4.99
CA ALA A 27 1.97 3.73 3.78
C ALA A 27 1.17 3.30 2.53
N ILE A 28 0.94 4.24 1.62
CA ILE A 28 0.35 3.97 0.30
C ILE A 28 1.48 3.86 -0.71
N CYS A 29 1.63 2.70 -1.31
CA CYS A 29 2.73 2.37 -2.22
C CYS A 29 2.19 2.06 -3.62
N GLU A 30 3.03 2.29 -4.64
CA GLU A 30 2.74 1.97 -6.05
C GLU A 30 3.75 0.94 -6.61
N PRO A 31 3.83 -0.29 -6.07
CA PRO A 31 4.76 -1.30 -6.57
C PRO A 31 4.32 -1.88 -7.92
N SER A 32 5.16 -2.73 -8.51
CA SER A 32 4.78 -3.52 -9.69
C SER A 32 3.62 -4.47 -9.37
N LYS A 33 2.94 -4.97 -10.41
CA LYS A 33 1.80 -5.90 -10.23
C LYS A 33 2.19 -7.18 -9.49
N ASP A 34 3.35 -7.73 -9.81
CA ASP A 34 3.82 -8.98 -9.21
C ASP A 34 4.17 -8.78 -7.73
N VAL A 35 4.81 -7.65 -7.40
CA VAL A 35 5.15 -7.30 -6.02
C VAL A 35 3.89 -7.01 -5.21
N ALA A 36 2.93 -6.26 -5.75
CA ALA A 36 1.65 -6.01 -5.10
C ALA A 36 0.93 -7.32 -4.75
N LYS A 37 0.86 -8.25 -5.73
CA LYS A 37 0.24 -9.57 -5.53
C LYS A 37 0.95 -10.35 -4.44
N GLN A 38 2.29 -10.36 -4.44
CA GLN A 38 3.07 -11.04 -3.41
C GLN A 38 2.78 -10.48 -2.02
N LEU A 39 2.89 -9.16 -1.83
CA LEU A 39 2.65 -8.47 -0.56
C LEU A 39 1.26 -8.77 0.01
N VAL A 40 0.25 -8.73 -0.85
CA VAL A 40 -1.13 -9.06 -0.49
C VAL A 40 -1.27 -10.52 -0.09
N THR A 41 -0.71 -11.45 -0.88
CA THR A 41 -0.80 -12.89 -0.64
C THR A 41 -0.18 -13.28 0.70
N ILE A 42 0.90 -12.59 1.11
CA ILE A 42 1.57 -12.80 2.39
C ILE A 42 0.96 -11.98 3.55
N GLY A 43 -0.17 -11.28 3.31
CA GLY A 43 -0.90 -10.52 4.33
C GLY A 43 -0.24 -9.21 4.77
N ARG A 44 0.70 -8.67 3.98
CA ARG A 44 1.46 -7.45 4.30
C ARG A 44 0.87 -6.18 3.67
N ALA A 45 -0.08 -6.33 2.76
CA ALA A 45 -0.74 -5.19 2.13
C ALA A 45 -2.18 -5.51 1.71
N LEU A 46 -2.94 -4.46 1.40
CA LEU A 46 -4.27 -4.53 0.79
C LEU A 46 -4.34 -3.58 -0.40
N TYR A 47 -5.04 -3.96 -1.47
CA TYR A 47 -5.25 -3.09 -2.61
C TYR A 47 -6.13 -1.89 -2.26
N VAL A 48 -5.82 -0.73 -2.83
CA VAL A 48 -6.64 0.47 -2.71
C VAL A 48 -7.92 0.35 -3.56
N SER A 49 -7.83 -0.35 -4.69
CA SER A 49 -8.92 -0.50 -5.65
C SER A 49 -9.19 -1.96 -5.96
N LYS A 50 -10.48 -2.33 -6.01
CA LYS A 50 -10.92 -3.65 -6.45
C LYS A 50 -10.52 -3.96 -7.90
N ALA A 51 -10.30 -2.94 -8.73
CA ALA A 51 -9.83 -3.12 -10.11
C ALA A 51 -8.39 -3.64 -10.19
N ASP A 52 -7.59 -3.37 -9.15
CA ASP A 52 -6.20 -3.82 -9.03
C ASP A 52 -6.10 -5.18 -8.31
N ASP A 53 -7.17 -5.63 -7.64
CA ASP A 53 -7.23 -6.92 -6.97
C ASP A 53 -7.09 -8.07 -7.99
N PHE A 54 -6.10 -8.95 -7.77
CA PHE A 54 -5.77 -10.00 -8.72
C PHE A 54 -6.90 -11.03 -8.88
N ASP A 55 -7.74 -11.20 -7.86
CA ASP A 55 -8.89 -12.10 -7.91
C ASP A 55 -10.18 -11.40 -8.36
N LYS A 56 -10.17 -10.05 -8.40
CA LYS A 56 -11.31 -9.18 -8.72
C LYS A 56 -12.57 -9.41 -7.87
N ASN A 57 -12.48 -10.21 -6.81
CA ASN A 57 -13.55 -10.47 -5.86
C ASN A 57 -13.57 -9.39 -4.78
N GLY A 58 -12.43 -8.74 -4.53
CA GLY A 58 -12.29 -7.68 -3.54
C GLY A 58 -11.89 -8.21 -2.16
N ALA A 59 -11.54 -9.49 -2.05
CA ALA A 59 -11.11 -10.11 -0.80
C ALA A 59 -9.80 -9.50 -0.28
N ASN A 60 -9.00 -8.94 -1.18
CA ASN A 60 -7.72 -8.32 -0.88
C ASN A 60 -7.75 -6.80 -0.96
N THR A 61 -8.95 -6.21 -1.06
CA THR A 61 -9.14 -4.77 -1.17
C THR A 61 -9.39 -4.18 0.20
N ALA A 62 -8.74 -3.05 0.49
CA ALA A 62 -8.91 -2.33 1.74
C ALA A 62 -10.36 -1.88 1.94
N SER A 63 -10.83 -1.96 3.17
CA SER A 63 -12.16 -1.43 3.52
C SER A 63 -12.20 0.09 3.36
N PRO A 64 -13.37 0.70 3.11
CA PRO A 64 -13.49 2.16 3.02
C PRO A 64 -13.00 2.90 4.26
N ALA A 65 -13.15 2.29 5.44
CA ALA A 65 -12.64 2.86 6.70
C ALA A 65 -11.11 2.90 6.72
N LEU A 66 -10.46 1.81 6.29
CA LEU A 66 -9.00 1.73 6.24
C LEU A 66 -8.41 2.69 5.18
N LEU A 67 -9.04 2.77 4.00
CA LEU A 67 -8.66 3.71 2.95
C LEU A 67 -8.64 5.15 3.46
N ARG A 68 -9.72 5.59 4.12
CA ARG A 68 -9.81 6.94 4.70
C ARG A 68 -8.75 7.20 5.76
N ALA A 69 -8.45 6.20 6.60
CA ALA A 69 -7.42 6.33 7.62
C ALA A 69 -6.02 6.48 7.00
N ALA A 70 -5.69 5.67 6.00
CA ALA A 70 -4.42 5.74 5.28
C ALA A 70 -4.27 7.08 4.53
N GLU A 71 -5.31 7.56 3.85
CA GLU A 71 -5.32 8.86 3.18
C GLU A 71 -5.15 10.02 4.17
N ALA A 72 -5.81 9.96 5.33
CA ALA A 72 -5.65 10.96 6.38
C ALA A 72 -4.23 11.00 6.93
N ALA A 73 -3.61 9.83 7.14
CA ALA A 73 -2.21 9.72 7.59
C ALA A 73 -1.24 10.28 6.52
N ALA A 74 -1.42 9.89 5.26
CA ALA A 74 -0.61 10.41 4.15
C ALA A 74 -0.72 11.94 4.02
N LYS A 75 -1.93 12.48 4.17
CA LYS A 75 -2.16 13.93 4.16
C LYS A 75 -1.50 14.63 5.35
N ALA A 76 -1.54 14.03 6.54
CA ALA A 76 -0.87 14.57 7.73
C ALA A 76 0.66 14.58 7.57
N ALA A 77 1.23 13.52 6.99
CA ALA A 77 2.67 13.44 6.69
C ALA A 77 3.12 14.45 5.63
N ALA A 78 2.25 14.80 4.68
CA ALA A 78 2.53 15.80 3.65
C ALA A 78 2.44 17.26 4.13
N GLN A 79 1.80 17.52 5.27
CA GLN A 79 1.76 18.86 5.85
C GLN A 79 3.02 19.12 6.67
N PRO A 80 3.80 20.17 6.40
CA PRO A 80 4.91 20.53 7.27
C PRO A 80 4.37 20.87 8.67
N PRO A 81 5.11 20.54 9.75
CA PRO A 81 4.68 20.90 11.09
C PRO A 81 4.45 22.42 11.14
N LYS A 82 3.26 22.85 11.58
CA LYS A 82 3.03 24.25 11.92
C LYS A 82 4.03 24.60 13.02
N GLN A 83 5.02 25.42 12.67
CA GLN A 83 5.97 26.05 13.59
C GLN A 83 5.23 27.00 14.55
#